data_AF-A0A920L839-F1
#
_entry.id   AF-A0A920L839-F1
#
_cell.length_a   1.000
_cell.length_b   1.000
_cell.length_c   1.000
_cell.angle_alpha   90.00
_cell.angle_beta   90.00
_cell.angle_gamma   90.00
#
_symmetry.space_group_name_H-M   'P 1'
#
loop_
_entity.id
_entity.type
_entity.pdbx_description
1 polymer ?
#
loop_
_entity_poly.entity_id
_entity_poly.type
_entity_poly.pdbx_seq_one_letter_code
_entity_poly.pdbx_strand_id
1 'polypeptide(L)'
;MWQINKIAKEPGSWSQTVFQVDDTPRYESYGTWVHSDGASRWVSKSTPRPLPRREFSVRNDYDILLGLNKILVMPWGWVMEEMNEKIKNKNIYLGSEYGVARYQKIKDYQFKPAYDYWKNTKTYWQEVRKIWRNVITKNNIFCLNEKIDSKPTYIHFFSQAETYSNHKEIQKSRQEIKDITEQFLDRDCNIKNSNLVEF
;
A
#
# COMPACT_ATOMS: atom_id res chain seq x y z
N MET A 1 -12.21 -4.17 4.05
CA MET A 1 -11.82 -5.41 4.75
C MET A 1 -10.60 -5.96 4.04
N TRP A 2 -9.56 -6.34 4.78
CA TRP A 2 -8.36 -6.95 4.22
C TRP A 2 -8.40 -8.44 4.53
N GLN A 3 -8.25 -9.26 3.49
CA GLN A 3 -8.09 -10.71 3.60
C GLN A 3 -6.65 -11.07 3.27
N ILE A 4 -6.01 -11.80 4.17
CA ILE A 4 -4.66 -12.32 3.98
C ILE A 4 -4.75 -13.66 3.24
N ASN A 5 -4.33 -13.67 1.98
CA ASN A 5 -4.30 -14.86 1.14
C ASN A 5 -2.88 -15.42 1.06
N LYS A 6 -2.56 -16.35 1.95
CA LYS A 6 -1.29 -17.08 1.89
C LYS A 6 -1.27 -17.99 0.67
N ILE A 7 -0.60 -17.54 -0.39
CA ILE A 7 -0.34 -18.33 -1.57
C ILE A 7 0.87 -19.26 -1.35
N ALA A 8 0.82 -20.45 -1.93
CA ALA A 8 2.00 -21.30 -2.00
C ALA A 8 3.10 -20.59 -2.80
N LYS A 9 4.35 -20.77 -2.39
CA LYS A 9 5.49 -20.22 -3.12
C LYS A 9 5.50 -20.81 -4.53
N GLU A 10 5.27 -19.97 -5.52
CA GLU A 10 5.33 -20.35 -6.94
C GLU A 10 6.75 -20.06 -7.46
N PRO A 11 7.55 -21.09 -7.83
CA PRO A 11 8.89 -20.86 -8.35
C PRO A 11 8.89 -19.95 -9.58
N GLY A 12 9.79 -18.95 -9.60
CA GLY A 12 9.86 -17.97 -10.70
C GLY A 12 8.88 -16.81 -10.58
N SER A 13 8.02 -16.77 -9.56
CA SER A 13 7.17 -15.62 -9.27
C SER A 13 7.82 -14.65 -8.27
N TRP A 14 7.38 -13.39 -8.35
CA TRP A 14 7.81 -12.28 -7.50
C TRP A 14 6.58 -11.51 -7.05
N SER A 15 6.54 -11.12 -5.77
CA SER A 15 5.46 -10.30 -5.23
C SER A 15 5.75 -8.81 -5.35
N GLN A 16 4.66 -8.05 -5.42
CA GLN A 16 4.60 -6.61 -5.30
C GLN A 16 3.64 -6.27 -4.16
N THR A 17 4.19 -5.91 -3.01
CA THR A 17 3.41 -5.38 -1.88
C THR A 17 3.38 -3.86 -1.96
N VAL A 18 2.18 -3.28 -1.89
CA VAL A 18 1.96 -1.84 -1.88
C VAL A 18 1.46 -1.41 -0.51
N PHE A 19 2.14 -0.41 0.05
CA PHE A 19 1.78 0.25 1.29
C PHE A 19 1.31 1.68 1.02
N GLN A 20 0.61 2.29 1.97
CA GLN A 20 0.35 3.71 1.95
C GLN A 20 1.61 4.50 2.37
N VAL A 21 1.53 5.83 2.31
CA VAL A 21 2.64 6.73 2.67
C VAL A 21 3.08 6.63 4.13
N ASP A 22 2.27 6.01 4.98
CA ASP A 22 2.49 5.80 6.41
C ASP A 22 2.79 4.33 6.75
N ASP A 23 3.23 3.54 5.78
CA ASP A 23 3.52 2.09 5.90
C ASP A 23 2.31 1.21 6.28
N THR A 24 1.08 1.74 6.26
CA THR A 24 -0.13 0.92 6.41
C THR A 24 -0.36 0.04 5.17
N PRO A 25 -0.88 -1.19 5.32
CA PRO A 25 -1.10 -2.11 4.20
C PRO A 25 -2.11 -1.55 3.19
N ARG A 26 -1.83 -1.71 1.88
CA ARG A 26 -2.77 -1.30 0.82
C ARG A 26 -3.28 -2.48 0.00
N TYR A 27 -2.39 -3.17 -0.69
CA TYR A 27 -2.70 -4.40 -1.44
C TYR A 27 -1.39 -5.15 -1.75
N GLU A 28 -1.50 -6.43 -2.05
CA GLU A 28 -0.40 -7.23 -2.59
C GLU A 28 -0.83 -7.91 -3.90
N SER A 29 0.13 -8.17 -4.77
CA SER A 29 -0.04 -9.05 -5.93
C SER A 29 1.26 -9.79 -6.19
N TYR A 30 1.22 -10.81 -7.04
CA TYR A 30 2.40 -11.51 -7.51
C TYR A 30 2.32 -11.72 -9.01
N GLY A 31 3.47 -11.95 -9.62
CA GLY A 31 3.61 -12.04 -11.05
C GLY A 31 4.92 -12.69 -11.44
N THR A 32 5.16 -12.80 -12.74
CA THR A 32 6.37 -13.43 -13.27
C THR A 32 7.19 -12.44 -14.07
N TRP A 33 8.51 -12.59 -14.01
CA TRP A 33 9.42 -11.86 -14.89
C TRP A 33 9.65 -12.65 -16.18
N VAL A 34 9.68 -11.92 -17.29
CA VAL A 34 10.21 -12.38 -18.57
C VAL A 34 11.37 -11.47 -18.93
N HIS A 35 12.52 -12.09 -19.18
CA HIS A 35 13.75 -11.39 -19.54
C HIS A 35 14.02 -11.57 -21.04
N SER A 36 14.37 -10.48 -21.70
CA SER A 36 14.70 -10.41 -23.12
C SER A 36 15.86 -9.43 -23.33
N ASP A 37 16.50 -9.50 -24.49
CA ASP A 37 17.55 -8.55 -24.82
C ASP A 37 17.00 -7.11 -24.77
N GLY A 38 17.65 -6.26 -23.97
CA GLY A 38 17.29 -4.85 -23.82
C GLY A 38 16.12 -4.55 -22.89
N ALA A 39 15.39 -5.54 -22.36
CA ALA A 39 14.32 -5.28 -21.38
C ALA A 39 13.96 -6.48 -20.49
N SER A 40 13.56 -6.18 -19.26
CA SER A 40 12.91 -7.13 -18.35
C SER A 40 11.48 -6.66 -18.06
N ARG A 41 10.52 -7.58 -18.11
CA ARG A 41 9.10 -7.26 -17.90
C ARG A 41 8.49 -8.15 -16.85
N TRP A 42 7.79 -7.54 -15.91
CA TRP A 42 6.98 -8.23 -14.90
C TRP A 42 5.52 -7.91 -15.13
N VAL A 43 4.65 -8.92 -15.02
CA VAL A 43 3.20 -8.74 -15.09
C VAL A 43 2.56 -9.41 -13.89
N SER A 44 1.79 -8.64 -13.13
CA SER A 44 1.05 -9.11 -11.97
C SER A 44 -0.16 -9.94 -12.38
N LYS A 45 -0.66 -10.76 -11.46
CA LYS A 45 -2.06 -11.20 -11.48
C LYS A 45 -2.98 -10.00 -11.29
N SER A 46 -4.20 -10.10 -11.82
CA SER A 46 -5.26 -9.16 -11.46
C SER A 46 -5.63 -9.37 -10.01
N THR A 47 -5.62 -8.31 -9.21
CA THR A 47 -5.97 -8.37 -7.78
C THR A 47 -7.01 -7.32 -7.41
N PRO A 48 -7.92 -7.64 -6.47
CA PRO A 48 -8.86 -6.67 -5.94
C PRO A 48 -8.15 -5.62 -5.06
N ARG A 49 -8.38 -4.33 -5.35
CA ARG A 49 -7.72 -3.18 -4.72
C ARG A 49 -8.72 -2.25 -4.04
N PRO A 50 -8.31 -1.55 -2.98
CA PRO A 50 -9.13 -0.51 -2.37
C PRO A 50 -9.33 0.65 -3.35
N LEU A 51 -10.48 1.29 -3.26
CA LEU A 51 -10.78 2.48 -4.08
C LEU A 51 -9.75 3.59 -3.82
N PRO A 52 -9.26 4.26 -4.88
CA PRO A 52 -8.44 5.46 -4.76
C PRO A 52 -9.21 6.56 -4.03
N ARG A 53 -8.48 7.39 -3.26
CA ARG A 53 -9.08 8.46 -2.45
C ARG A 53 -10.02 9.39 -3.22
N ARG A 54 -9.69 9.70 -4.48
CA ARG A 54 -10.49 10.60 -5.34
C ARG A 54 -11.90 10.07 -5.61
N GLU A 55 -12.06 8.75 -5.62
CA GLU A 55 -13.33 8.11 -5.98
C GLU A 55 -14.39 8.44 -4.94
N PHE A 56 -14.05 8.47 -3.66
CA PHE A 56 -14.97 8.84 -2.57
C PHE A 56 -15.58 10.25 -2.69
N SER A 57 -15.01 11.13 -3.53
CA SER A 57 -15.53 12.48 -3.78
C SER A 57 -16.17 12.67 -5.16
N VAL A 58 -15.93 11.75 -6.11
CA VAL A 58 -16.29 11.96 -7.52
C VAL A 58 -17.26 10.89 -8.04
N ARG A 59 -17.18 9.66 -7.52
CA ARG A 59 -17.96 8.52 -8.00
C ARG A 59 -18.46 7.66 -6.86
N ASN A 60 -19.61 7.04 -7.06
CA ASN A 60 -20.22 6.11 -6.11
C ASN A 60 -20.86 4.90 -6.82
N ASP A 61 -20.50 4.66 -8.07
CA ASP A 61 -21.19 3.73 -8.95
C ASP A 61 -20.53 2.34 -9.04
N TYR A 62 -19.39 2.13 -8.38
CA TYR A 62 -18.70 0.84 -8.33
C TYR A 62 -18.04 0.59 -6.97
N ASP A 63 -17.74 -0.68 -6.73
CA ASP A 63 -17.41 -1.20 -5.40
C ASP A 63 -15.91 -1.47 -5.28
N ILE A 64 -15.30 -1.99 -6.34
CA ILE A 64 -13.92 -2.47 -6.30
C ILE A 64 -13.17 -2.19 -7.60
N LEU A 65 -11.86 -2.04 -7.48
CA LEU A 65 -10.96 -2.05 -8.61
C LEU A 65 -10.31 -3.42 -8.74
N LEU A 66 -10.40 -4.04 -9.92
CA LEU A 66 -9.52 -5.13 -10.29
C LEU A 66 -8.32 -4.54 -11.03
N GLY A 67 -7.15 -4.64 -10.42
CA GLY A 67 -5.96 -3.99 -10.93
C GLY A 67 -4.90 -4.98 -11.39
N LEU A 68 -4.35 -4.73 -12.57
CA LEU A 68 -3.19 -5.42 -13.13
C LEU A 68 -2.05 -4.42 -13.29
N ASN A 69 -0.85 -4.81 -12.87
CA ASN A 69 0.37 -4.01 -13.01
C ASN A 69 1.34 -4.70 -13.96
N LYS A 70 1.95 -3.92 -14.84
CA LYS A 70 3.07 -4.33 -15.67
C LYS A 70 4.24 -3.38 -15.45
N ILE A 71 5.40 -3.93 -15.12
CA ILE A 71 6.65 -3.17 -14.94
C ILE A 71 7.59 -3.57 -16.05
N LEU A 72 8.06 -2.58 -16.82
CA LEU A 72 9.05 -2.75 -17.87
C LEU A 72 10.32 -2.01 -17.50
N VAL A 73 11.40 -2.74 -17.26
CA VAL A 73 12.73 -2.21 -16.95
C VAL A 73 13.59 -2.23 -18.22
N MET A 74 14.18 -1.08 -18.55
CA MET A 74 15.02 -0.84 -19.72
C MET A 74 16.32 -0.12 -19.30
N PRO A 75 17.37 -0.07 -20.16
CA PRO A 75 18.64 0.58 -19.81
C PRO A 75 18.51 2.04 -19.35
N TRP A 76 17.50 2.76 -19.83
CA TRP A 76 17.29 4.17 -19.51
C TRP A 76 16.39 4.43 -18.30
N GLY A 77 15.71 3.41 -17.76
CA GLY A 77 14.73 3.57 -16.69
C GLY A 77 13.67 2.48 -16.67
N TRP A 78 12.50 2.77 -16.08
CA TRP A 78 11.38 1.83 -16.11
C TRP A 78 10.04 2.51 -16.38
N VAL A 79 9.10 1.73 -16.89
CA VAL A 79 7.71 2.11 -17.10
C VAL A 79 6.84 1.18 -16.26
N MET A 80 5.87 1.76 -15.57
CA MET A 80 4.81 1.02 -14.90
C MET A 80 3.48 1.33 -15.60
N GLU A 81 2.84 0.29 -16.08
CA GLU A 81 1.51 0.33 -16.70
C GLU A 81 0.52 -0.27 -15.69
N GLU A 82 -0.58 0.43 -15.44
CA GLU A 82 -1.64 -0.02 -14.54
C GLU A 82 -2.95 -0.10 -15.32
N MET A 83 -3.61 -1.24 -15.29
CA MET A 83 -4.96 -1.40 -15.81
C MET A 83 -5.90 -1.62 -14.63
N ASN A 84 -6.82 -0.67 -14.41
CA ASN A 84 -7.74 -0.67 -13.27
C ASN A 84 -9.18 -0.77 -13.77
N GLU A 85 -9.74 -1.97 -13.71
CA GLU A 85 -11.13 -2.25 -14.07
C GLU A 85 -12.08 -1.89 -12.92
N LYS A 86 -13.12 -1.14 -13.23
CA LYS A 86 -14.15 -0.70 -12.28
C LYS A 86 -15.27 -1.74 -12.25
N ILE A 87 -15.43 -2.43 -11.11
CA ILE A 87 -16.39 -3.51 -10.96
C ILE A 87 -17.45 -3.14 -9.92
N LYS A 88 -18.72 -3.29 -10.32
CA LYS A 88 -19.91 -3.14 -9.46
C LYS A 88 -20.53 -4.51 -9.17
N ASN A 89 -21.08 -4.69 -7.97
CA ASN A 89 -21.73 -5.94 -7.53
C ASN A 89 -20.87 -7.18 -7.80
N LYS A 90 -19.54 -7.06 -7.65
CA LYS A 90 -18.51 -8.09 -7.87
C LYS A 90 -18.36 -8.62 -9.31
N ASN A 91 -19.32 -8.42 -10.21
CA ASN A 91 -19.31 -9.04 -11.54
C ASN A 91 -19.72 -8.10 -12.69
N ILE A 92 -20.08 -6.85 -12.43
CA ILE A 92 -20.52 -5.90 -13.47
C ILE A 92 -19.36 -4.97 -13.81
N TYR A 93 -18.76 -5.17 -14.98
CA TYR A 93 -17.75 -4.27 -15.52
C TYR A 93 -18.38 -2.95 -15.97
N LEU A 94 -17.85 -1.83 -15.47
CA LEU A 94 -18.30 -0.48 -15.85
C LEU A 94 -17.32 0.27 -16.77
N GLY A 95 -16.07 -0.18 -16.82
CA GLY A 95 -15.02 0.49 -17.56
C GLY A 95 -13.64 0.25 -16.96
N SER A 96 -12.61 0.66 -17.69
CA SER A 96 -11.22 0.51 -17.27
C SER A 96 -10.50 1.83 -17.38
N GLU A 97 -9.57 2.05 -16.46
CA GLU A 97 -8.61 3.15 -16.53
C GLU A 97 -7.22 2.57 -16.78
N TYR A 98 -6.53 3.12 -17.77
CA TYR A 98 -5.17 2.75 -18.10
C TYR A 98 -4.20 3.86 -17.70
N GLY A 99 -3.34 3.56 -16.72
CA GLY A 99 -2.32 4.46 -16.20
C GLY A 99 -0.95 4.08 -16.72
N VAL A 100 -0.12 5.09 -17.00
CA VAL A 100 1.29 4.90 -17.37
C VAL A 100 2.14 5.86 -16.56
N ALA A 101 3.10 5.30 -15.80
CA ALA A 101 4.11 6.05 -15.09
C ALA A 101 5.49 5.71 -15.66
N ARG A 102 6.29 6.75 -15.94
CA ARG A 102 7.66 6.60 -16.43
C ARG A 102 8.64 7.12 -15.39
N TYR A 103 9.66 6.33 -15.13
CA TYR A 103 10.70 6.62 -14.16
C TYR A 103 12.04 6.68 -14.87
N GLN A 104 12.69 7.82 -14.73
CA GLN A 104 14.00 8.08 -15.32
C GLN A 104 14.90 8.62 -14.23
N LYS A 105 16.17 8.22 -14.27
CA LYS A 105 17.16 8.72 -13.34
C LYS A 105 17.39 10.20 -13.61
N ILE A 106 17.03 11.04 -12.66
CA ILE A 106 17.33 12.48 -12.69
C ILE A 106 18.76 12.74 -12.20
N LYS A 107 19.33 13.85 -12.63
CA LYS A 107 20.61 14.38 -12.14
C LYS A 107 20.36 15.68 -11.37
N ASP A 108 21.29 16.03 -10.50
CA ASP A 108 21.38 17.35 -9.84
C ASP A 108 20.21 17.75 -8.92
N TYR A 109 19.33 16.81 -8.56
CA TYR A 109 18.32 17.04 -7.53
C TYR A 109 18.92 16.99 -6.13
N GLN A 110 18.56 17.96 -5.29
CA GLN A 110 19.06 18.07 -3.92
C GLN A 110 18.24 17.20 -2.95
N PHE A 111 18.70 15.96 -2.71
CA PHE A 111 18.03 14.99 -1.84
C PHE A 111 18.24 15.22 -0.34
N LYS A 112 18.99 16.26 0.07
CA LYS A 112 19.35 16.51 1.47
C LYS A 112 18.13 16.51 2.42
N PRO A 113 17.00 17.18 2.13
CA PRO A 113 15.85 17.16 3.04
C PRO A 113 15.28 15.75 3.26
N ALA A 114 15.22 14.93 2.20
CA ALA A 114 14.74 13.55 2.30
C ALA A 114 15.71 12.68 3.12
N TYR A 115 17.01 12.84 2.92
CA TYR A 115 18.03 12.11 3.69
C TYR A 115 18.05 12.52 5.16
N ASP A 116 17.92 13.81 5.47
CA ASP A 116 17.85 14.30 6.84
C ASP A 116 16.62 13.75 7.56
N TYR A 117 15.45 13.82 6.90
CA TYR A 117 14.22 13.23 7.42
C TYR A 117 14.38 11.73 7.69
N TRP A 118 14.88 10.98 6.70
CA TRP A 118 15.07 9.54 6.85
C TRP A 118 16.07 9.20 7.94
N LYS A 119 17.20 9.90 8.01
CA LYS A 119 18.21 9.72 9.07
C LYS A 119 17.58 9.91 10.45
N ASN A 120 16.67 10.87 10.59
CA ASN A 120 16.04 11.21 11.86
C ASN A 120 14.87 10.30 12.25
N THR A 121 14.22 9.62 11.30
CA THR A 121 12.96 8.88 11.53
C THR A 121 13.02 7.40 11.13
N LYS A 122 14.10 6.91 10.50
CA LYS A 122 14.18 5.52 10.00
C LYS A 122 13.86 4.46 11.05
N THR A 123 14.32 4.65 12.29
CA THR A 123 14.10 3.71 13.39
C THR A 123 12.63 3.68 13.81
N TYR A 124 11.95 4.83 13.79
CA TYR A 124 10.52 4.91 14.02
C TYR A 124 9.73 4.15 12.95
N TRP A 125 9.98 4.42 11.67
CA TRP A 125 9.30 3.75 10.56
C TRP A 125 9.58 2.23 10.53
N GLN A 126 10.76 1.80 11.00
CA GLN A 126 11.04 0.38 11.21
C GLN A 126 10.10 -0.26 12.25
N GLU A 127 9.76 0.45 13.33
CA GLU A 127 8.80 -0.04 14.33
C GLU A 127 7.36 -0.05 13.79
N VAL A 128 6.95 0.97 13.03
CA VAL A 128 5.67 0.98 12.31
C VAL A 128 5.51 -0.27 11.44
N ARG A 129 6.51 -0.56 10.59
CA ARG A 129 6.48 -1.78 9.74
C ARG A 129 6.47 -3.07 10.54
N LYS A 130 7.18 -3.15 11.68
CA LYS A 130 7.16 -4.34 12.54
C LYS A 130 5.78 -4.58 13.12
N ILE A 131 5.11 -3.53 13.60
CA ILE A 131 3.78 -3.63 14.19
C ILE A 131 2.74 -4.03 13.14
N TRP A 132 2.75 -3.40 11.96
CA TRP A 132 1.87 -3.83 10.85
C TRP A 132 2.15 -5.24 10.38
N ARG A 133 3.42 -5.66 10.29
CA ARG A 133 3.77 -7.04 9.99
C ARG A 133 3.18 -8.00 11.02
N ASN A 134 3.19 -7.66 12.30
CA ASN A 134 2.56 -8.48 13.34
C ASN A 134 1.03 -8.58 13.15
N VAL A 135 0.37 -7.48 12.77
CA VAL A 135 -1.07 -7.49 12.47
C VAL A 135 -1.36 -8.41 11.28
N ILE A 136 -0.63 -8.25 10.17
CA ILE A 136 -0.80 -9.05 8.94
C ILE A 136 -0.53 -10.53 9.20
N THR A 137 0.53 -10.86 9.96
CA THR A 137 0.93 -12.27 10.16
C THR A 137 0.04 -13.03 11.13
N LYS A 138 -0.58 -12.34 12.10
CA LYS A 138 -1.43 -12.95 13.14
C LYS A 138 -2.89 -13.08 12.75
N ASN A 139 -3.36 -12.32 11.78
CA ASN A 139 -4.78 -12.27 11.40
C ASN A 139 -4.97 -12.79 9.98
N ASN A 140 -6.01 -13.61 9.76
CA ASN A 140 -6.41 -13.99 8.40
C ASN A 140 -7.26 -12.89 7.74
N ILE A 141 -7.99 -12.11 8.55
CA ILE A 141 -8.81 -10.98 8.12
C ILE A 141 -8.64 -9.86 9.14
N PHE A 142 -8.52 -8.61 8.68
CA PHE A 142 -8.63 -7.45 9.54
C PHE A 142 -9.38 -6.31 8.83
N CYS A 143 -9.99 -5.43 9.62
CA CYS A 143 -10.69 -4.25 9.14
C CYS A 143 -10.04 -3.00 9.75
N LEU A 144 -10.05 -1.91 8.99
CA LEU A 144 -9.51 -0.63 9.41
C LEU A 144 -10.61 0.42 9.32
N ASN A 145 -10.72 1.22 10.38
CA ASN A 145 -11.48 2.45 10.38
C ASN A 145 -10.84 3.44 9.39
N GLU A 146 -11.65 4.20 8.66
CA GLU A 146 -11.12 5.22 7.74
C GLU A 146 -10.45 6.38 8.48
N LYS A 147 -10.98 6.71 9.67
CA LYS A 147 -10.57 7.86 10.48
C LYS A 147 -10.72 7.57 11.97
N ILE A 148 -9.89 8.22 12.75
CA ILE A 148 -10.00 8.34 14.21
C ILE A 148 -9.87 9.82 14.53
N ASP A 149 -10.76 10.33 15.38
CA ASP A 149 -10.85 11.77 15.67
C ASP A 149 -10.91 12.61 14.39
N SER A 150 -11.68 12.13 13.41
CA SER A 150 -11.82 12.73 12.08
C SER A 150 -10.52 12.82 11.25
N LYS A 151 -9.44 12.16 11.66
CA LYS A 151 -8.14 12.16 10.99
C LYS A 151 -7.78 10.77 10.45
N PRO A 152 -7.25 10.67 9.21
CA PRO A 152 -6.75 9.42 8.65
C PRO A 152 -5.44 8.98 9.31
N THR A 153 -5.09 7.70 9.14
CA THR A 153 -3.89 7.04 9.70
C THR A 153 -2.61 7.85 9.52
N TYR A 154 -2.37 8.38 8.32
CA TYR A 154 -1.11 9.04 8.01
C TYR A 154 -0.88 10.28 8.88
N ILE A 155 -1.92 11.02 9.26
CA ILE A 155 -1.76 12.19 10.13
C ILE A 155 -1.19 11.77 11.50
N HIS A 156 -1.70 10.68 12.05
CA HIS A 156 -1.27 10.16 13.36
C HIS A 156 0.17 9.66 13.30
N PHE A 157 0.52 8.82 12.32
CA PHE A 157 1.88 8.31 12.19
C PHE A 157 2.90 9.40 11.86
N PHE A 158 2.59 10.37 10.99
CA PHE A 158 3.52 11.47 10.69
C PHE A 158 3.70 12.43 11.87
N SER A 159 2.63 12.78 12.59
CA SER A 159 2.69 13.61 13.81
C SER A 159 3.59 12.96 14.87
N GLN A 160 3.46 11.65 15.02
CA GLN A 160 4.27 10.90 15.95
C GLN A 160 5.73 10.81 15.45
N ALA A 161 5.96 10.55 14.16
CA ALA A 161 7.30 10.52 13.57
C ALA A 161 8.06 11.83 13.83
N GLU A 162 7.37 12.98 13.80
CA GLU A 162 7.93 14.28 14.15
C GLU A 162 8.27 14.37 15.64
N THR A 163 7.37 13.93 16.52
CA THR A 163 7.62 13.82 17.97
C THR A 163 8.85 12.94 18.25
N TYR A 164 8.93 11.77 17.63
CA TYR A 164 10.10 10.90 17.72
C TYR A 164 11.36 11.59 17.19
N SER A 165 11.27 12.32 16.08
CA SER A 165 12.41 13.03 15.50
C SER A 165 13.03 14.00 16.51
N ASN A 166 12.20 14.67 17.33
CA ASN A 166 12.61 15.66 18.32
C ASN A 166 13.13 15.04 19.63
N HIS A 167 12.50 13.96 20.12
CA HIS A 167 12.80 13.41 21.45
C HIS A 167 13.62 12.12 21.43
N LYS A 168 13.62 11.37 20.33
CA LYS A 168 14.32 10.08 20.14
C LYS A 168 13.93 8.97 21.14
N GLU A 169 12.77 9.06 21.78
CA GLU A 169 12.27 8.09 22.77
C GLU A 169 11.63 6.84 22.12
N ILE A 170 12.45 5.91 21.60
CA ILE A 170 11.94 4.80 20.79
C ILE A 170 10.95 3.86 21.51
N GLN A 171 11.09 3.65 22.83
CA GLN A 171 10.19 2.76 23.57
C GLN A 171 8.79 3.37 23.75
N LYS A 172 8.74 4.66 24.09
CA LYS A 172 7.49 5.41 24.12
C LYS A 172 6.86 5.42 22.74
N SER A 173 7.66 5.71 21.72
CA SER A 173 7.17 5.73 20.35
C SER A 173 6.60 4.40 19.90
N ARG A 174 7.25 3.28 20.26
CA ARG A 174 6.73 1.93 19.97
C ARG A 174 5.37 1.70 20.61
N GLN A 175 5.14 2.16 21.83
CA GLN A 175 3.84 2.00 22.48
C GLN A 175 2.77 2.82 21.78
N GLU A 176 3.04 4.09 21.47
CA GLU A 176 2.11 4.95 20.74
C GLU A 176 1.77 4.40 19.34
N ILE A 177 2.74 3.82 18.62
CA ILE A 177 2.47 3.15 17.33
C ILE A 177 1.47 2.01 17.52
N LYS A 178 1.61 1.21 18.57
CA LYS A 178 0.66 0.13 18.86
C LYS A 178 -0.72 0.70 19.15
N ASP A 179 -0.80 1.72 19.99
CA ASP A 179 -2.06 2.35 20.38
C ASP A 179 -2.79 2.93 19.16
N ILE A 180 -2.07 3.67 18.30
CA ILE A 180 -2.61 4.17 17.02
C ILE A 180 -3.11 3.00 16.17
N THR A 181 -2.29 1.96 16.00
CA THR A 181 -2.65 0.78 15.19
C THR A 181 -3.92 0.10 15.73
N GLU A 182 -4.01 -0.10 17.05
CA GLU A 182 -5.12 -0.76 17.71
C GLU A 182 -6.43 0.03 17.60
N GLN A 183 -6.38 1.36 17.70
CA GLN A 183 -7.57 2.18 17.51
C GLN A 183 -8.07 2.17 16.05
N PHE A 184 -7.16 1.99 15.09
CA PHE A 184 -7.53 1.88 13.67
C PHE A 184 -8.11 0.52 13.33
N LEU A 185 -7.78 -0.54 14.08
CA LEU A 185 -8.35 -1.86 13.88
C LEU A 185 -9.83 -1.88 14.29
N ASP A 186 -10.71 -2.08 13.31
CA ASP A 186 -12.12 -2.34 13.53
C ASP A 186 -12.31 -3.82 13.87
N ARG A 187 -12.62 -4.12 15.14
CA ARG A 187 -12.80 -5.49 15.65
C ARG A 187 -14.09 -6.13 15.19
N ASP A 188 -15.11 -5.33 14.91
CA ASP A 188 -16.43 -5.85 14.53
C ASP A 188 -16.54 -6.01 13.01
N CYS A 189 -15.60 -5.45 12.24
CA CYS A 189 -15.65 -5.39 10.78
C CYS A 189 -17.00 -4.87 10.29
N ASN A 190 -17.62 -3.96 11.04
CA ASN A 190 -19.00 -3.46 10.85
C ASN A 190 -19.13 -2.51 9.64
N ILE A 191 -18.14 -2.49 8.75
CA ILE A 191 -18.10 -1.65 7.55
C ILE A 191 -19.25 -2.06 6.64
N LYS A 192 -20.28 -1.20 6.60
CA LYS A 192 -21.55 -1.37 5.86
C LYS A 192 -21.42 -1.64 4.36
N ASN A 193 -20.22 -1.58 3.78
CA ASN A 193 -19.88 -1.92 2.39
C ASN A 193 -18.44 -2.45 2.33
N SER A 194 -18.13 -3.54 3.03
CA SER A 194 -16.78 -4.09 3.03
C SER A 194 -16.46 -4.78 1.70
N ASN A 195 -15.96 -4.00 0.75
CA ASN A 195 -15.29 -4.57 -0.42
C ASN A 195 -13.99 -5.23 0.02
N LEU A 196 -13.79 -6.45 -0.47
CA LEU A 196 -12.70 -7.33 -0.06
C LEU A 196 -11.42 -6.92 -0.77
N VAL A 197 -10.41 -6.53 -0.02
CA VAL A 197 -9.07 -6.25 -0.53
C VAL A 197 -8.19 -7.45 -0.23
N GLU A 198 -7.43 -7.90 -1.21
CA GLU A 198 -6.48 -9.00 -1.02
C GLU A 198 -5.09 -8.48 -0.66
N PHE A 199 -4.48 -9.14 0.31
CA PHE A 199 -3.12 -8.92 0.78
C PHE A 199 -2.43 -10.27 1.04
#